data_AF-A0A0F7QGW5-F1
#
_entry.id   AF-A0A0F7QGW5-F1
#
_cell.length_a   1.000
_cell.length_b   1.000
_cell.length_c   1.000
_cell.angle_alpha   90.00
_cell.angle_beta   90.00
_cell.angle_gamma   90.00
#
_symmetry.space_group_name_H-M   'P 1'
#
loop_
_entity.id
_entity.type
_entity.pdbx_description
1 polymer ?
#
loop_
_entity_poly.entity_id
_entity_poly.type
_entity_poly.pdbx_seq_one_letter_code
_entity_poly.pdbx_strand_id
1 'polypeptide(L)' 'KDGVNGFRHGQTVDPTSFSEKWVRGLMKWWNIELKDRTPKWAPEITG' A
#
# COMPACT_ATOMS: atom_id res chain seq x y z
N LYS A 1 -3.50 -11.44 14.28
CA LYS A 1 -4.07 -10.59 13.20
C LYS A 1 -5.51 -11.02 13.00
N ASP A 2 -6.36 -10.03 12.79
CA ASP A 2 -7.81 -10.12 12.55
C ASP A 2 -8.19 -10.76 11.21
N GLY A 3 -7.22 -10.97 10.30
CA GLY A 3 -7.47 -11.60 8.99
C GLY A 3 -8.11 -10.65 7.97
N VAL A 4 -8.23 -9.37 8.32
CA VAL A 4 -8.78 -8.33 7.46
C VAL A 4 -7.68 -7.76 6.56
N ASN A 5 -8.01 -7.53 5.29
CA ASN A 5 -7.09 -6.83 4.37
C ASN A 5 -7.08 -5.31 4.67
N GLY A 6 -5.94 -4.81 5.13
CA GLY A 6 -5.69 -3.39 5.40
C GLY A 6 -5.19 -2.57 4.19
N PHE A 7 -4.79 -3.21 3.09
CA PHE A 7 -4.29 -2.52 1.89
C PHE A 7 -5.47 -1.99 1.07
N ARG A 8 -5.82 -0.73 1.30
CA ARG A 8 -6.96 -0.06 0.66
C ARG A 8 -6.57 1.33 0.17
N HIS A 9 -7.11 1.72 -0.98
CA HIS A 9 -6.83 3.02 -1.59
C HIS A 9 -6.99 4.18 -0.59
N GLY A 10 -6.02 5.09 -0.56
CA GLY A 10 -5.97 6.24 0.33
C GLY A 10 -5.71 5.92 1.81
N GLN A 11 -5.58 4.64 2.18
CA GLN A 11 -5.40 4.23 3.58
C GLN A 11 -3.98 3.74 3.85
N THR A 12 -3.42 4.24 4.95
CA THR A 12 -2.19 3.73 5.53
C THR A 12 -2.44 2.44 6.30
N VAL A 13 -1.55 1.49 6.13
CA VAL A 13 -1.53 0.22 6.87
C VAL A 13 -0.70 0.40 8.15
N ASP A 14 -1.25 -0.02 9.29
CA ASP A 14 -0.55 -0.01 10.57
C ASP A 14 0.65 -0.98 10.54
N PRO A 15 1.86 -0.54 10.93
CA PRO A 15 3.06 -1.39 10.95
C PRO A 15 2.93 -2.68 11.77
N THR A 16 2.07 -2.70 12.78
CA THR A 16 1.84 -3.83 13.68
C THR A 16 0.79 -4.82 13.15
N SER A 17 -0.04 -4.37 12.21
CA SER A 17 -1.09 -5.17 11.59
C SER A 17 -0.57 -6.09 10.48
N PHE A 18 0.62 -5.82 9.94
CA PHE A 18 1.25 -6.61 8.90
C PHE A 18 2.57 -7.25 9.37
N SER A 19 2.88 -8.42 8.81
CA SER A 19 3.99 -9.29 9.23
C SER A 19 4.37 -10.04 7.98
N GLU A 20 5.58 -9.77 7.53
CA GLU A 20 6.04 -10.19 6.23
C GLU A 20 6.58 -11.62 6.33
N LYS A 21 6.06 -12.52 5.50
CA LYS A 21 6.54 -13.92 5.46
C LYS A 21 7.59 -14.14 4.38
N TRP A 22 7.37 -13.54 3.21
CA TRP A 22 8.16 -13.79 2.00
C TRP A 22 8.67 -12.52 1.32
N VAL A 23 8.26 -11.37 1.82
CA VAL A 23 8.57 -10.04 1.26
C VAL A 23 9.26 -9.20 2.32
N ARG A 24 9.83 -8.07 1.91
CA ARG A 24 10.40 -7.07 2.82
C ARG A 24 9.96 -5.67 2.43
N GLY A 25 9.46 -4.91 3.39
CA GLY A 25 9.06 -3.51 3.23
C GLY A 25 7.79 -3.27 2.41
N LEU A 26 6.95 -4.27 2.16
CA LEU A 26 5.71 -4.13 1.39
C LEU A 26 4.76 -3.11 2.02
N MET A 27 4.57 -3.17 3.34
CA MET A 27 3.73 -2.20 4.07
C MET A 27 4.30 -0.78 3.96
N LYS A 28 5.62 -0.64 4.10
CA LYS A 28 6.29 0.66 3.98
C LYS A 28 6.14 1.23 2.58
N TRP A 29 6.38 0.41 1.56
CA TRP A 29 6.23 0.79 0.15
C TRP A 29 4.80 1.19 -0.18
N TRP A 30 3.81 0.45 0.31
CA TRP A 30 2.40 0.81 0.17
C TRP A 30 2.11 2.21 0.73
N ASN A 31 2.53 2.45 1.97
CA ASN A 31 2.25 3.69 2.69
C ASN A 31 2.93 4.91 2.06
N ILE A 32 4.14 4.74 1.51
CA ILE A 32 4.91 5.84 0.91
C ILE A 32 4.47 6.06 -0.54
N GLU A 33 4.30 4.99 -1.32
CA GLU A 33 4.21 5.12 -2.77
C GLU A 33 2.88 4.75 -3.39
N LEU A 34 2.27 3.62 -3.03
CA LEU A 34 1.18 3.08 -3.84
C LEU A 34 -0.21 3.55 -3.40
N LYS A 35 -0.42 3.84 -2.11
CA LYS A 35 -1.77 4.05 -1.56
C LYS A 35 -2.62 5.12 -2.28
N ASP A 36 -1.98 6.14 -2.85
CA ASP A 36 -2.65 7.28 -3.52
C ASP A 36 -2.53 7.25 -5.07
N ARG A 37 -1.83 6.27 -5.65
CA ARG A 37 -1.65 6.18 -7.11
C ARG A 37 -2.90 5.59 -7.75
N THR A 38 -3.65 6.42 -8.46
CA THR A 38 -4.87 6.02 -9.16
C THR A 38 -4.66 5.85 -10.66
N PRO A 39 -5.50 5.06 -11.36
CA PRO A 39 -5.48 4.99 -12.82
C PRO A 39 -5.70 6.35 -13.50
N LYS A 40 -6.41 7.29 -12.84
CA LYS A 40 -6.61 8.65 -13.33
C LYS A 40 -5.34 9.51 -13.25
N TRP A 41 -4.49 9.29 -12.24
CA TRP A 41 -3.23 10.02 -12.05
C TRP A 41 -2.13 9.54 -13.00
N ALA A 42 -2.06 8.23 -13.29
CA ALA A 42 -0.95 7.65 -14.07
C ALA A 42 -0.67 8.35 -15.44
N PRO A 43 -1.69 8.73 -16.25
CA PRO A 43 -1.48 9.40 -17.52
C PRO A 43 -0.76 10.76 -17.43
N GLU A 44 -0.87 11.48 -16.30
CA GLU A 44 -0.17 12.76 -16.10
C GLU A 44 1.36 12.57 -15.96
N ILE A 45 1.79 11.35 -15.60
CA ILE A 45 3.19 11.02 -15.34
C ILE A 45 3.81 10.25 -16.51
N THR A 46 3.03 9.40 -17.18
CA THR A 46 3.52 8.50 -18.24
C THR A 46 3.20 8.97 -19.66
N GLY A 47 2.52 10.11 -19.81
CA GLY A 47 2.03 10.66 -21.08
C GLY A 47 3.12 11.19 -21.99
#